data_AF-A0A6C1RPT9-F1
#
_entry.id   AF-A0A6C1RPT9-F1
#
_cell.length_a   1.000
_cell.length_b   1.000
_cell.length_c   1.000
_cell.angle_alpha   90.00
_cell.angle_beta   90.00
_cell.angle_gamma   90.00
#
_symmetry.space_group_name_H-M   'P 1'
#
loop_
_entity.id
_entity.type
_entity.pdbx_description
1 polymer ?
#
loop_
_entity_poly.entity_id
_entity_poly.type
_entity_poly.pdbx_seq_one_letter_code
_entity_poly.pdbx_strand_id
1 'polypeptide(L)'
;MTLRNTRSASLLMVVLCLAALPAWAQQSSDRQIAAVYADEALQLYRDAEHEAARTVARRGLEFAADNSDLHALIGLTLRPLAERTHEALDAFEHAFRHKRFSRIEEADAAAEYAGLLNRITQHARALSLIEALDIDTMLHPDLLYQEARALLGLGRIQAAEERASTGIRIYLHDPRFFRLMLERQTVAGYRDWLAVRRYQQQSSDFLQLLLTYAERAPATPQRREVVEQYFAAGGRDPLASLLLLYDGEQQQRELERFLELGGDREHDLLQRAFAALEPQLQQTLVERMADFDGELIVDRDRNAVAEQRLEFQRGALVRWQIDAAQDGVVEYDIEFDGAVPRRVEHRGADGFCSLEYGYYPEVRSIRFEDQGNRWSVYYPIGDRLEILLLDPDSYAPTDGSEQEQIPMALRPLSLYPEGLIIDRDAVQRNAAYVEVYDEDADQPYRVVELLDGVALRSVTDHSRDGAVDHVVVYSDGKPIEGMRDLLGSGRFDVLEYYRDGRLQRLAVKSEPGAVAQFYQEFNEIEVLTWDFDRDGNPDVEERYFQDELILRRYASGGDGVFDLPIDFLSDILDTRDD
;
A
#
# COMPACT_ATOMS: atom_id res chain seq x y z
N MET A 1 -26.33 47.14 -24.36
CA MET A 1 -25.64 47.31 -23.06
C MET A 1 -26.70 47.26 -21.97
N THR A 2 -26.38 46.67 -20.81
CA THR A 2 -27.22 46.41 -19.61
C THR A 2 -28.32 45.34 -19.72
N LEU A 3 -27.99 44.12 -19.24
CA LEU A 3 -28.78 43.27 -18.32
C LEU A 3 -28.04 41.92 -18.12
N ARG A 4 -26.94 41.95 -17.38
CA ARG A 4 -26.25 40.78 -16.80
C ARG A 4 -25.75 41.24 -15.42
N ASN A 5 -26.57 41.11 -14.37
CA ASN A 5 -26.15 41.14 -12.95
C ASN A 5 -27.32 41.09 -11.96
N THR A 6 -28.23 40.12 -12.09
CA THR A 6 -29.31 39.93 -11.10
C THR A 6 -29.43 38.53 -10.51
N ARG A 7 -28.60 37.56 -10.92
CA ARG A 7 -28.58 36.22 -10.28
C ARG A 7 -27.48 36.05 -9.24
N SER A 8 -26.36 36.76 -9.36
CA SER A 8 -25.24 36.71 -8.40
C SER A 8 -25.54 37.46 -7.09
N ALA A 9 -26.47 38.42 -7.11
CA ALA A 9 -26.81 39.24 -5.94
C ALA A 9 -27.75 38.52 -4.95
N SER A 10 -28.50 37.52 -5.40
CA SER A 10 -29.45 36.80 -4.56
C SER A 10 -28.78 35.73 -3.69
N LEU A 11 -27.66 35.15 -4.16
CA LEU A 11 -26.83 34.23 -3.35
C LEU A 11 -25.98 34.97 -2.31
N LEU A 12 -25.53 36.19 -2.62
CA LEU A 12 -24.68 36.97 -1.71
C LEU A 12 -25.44 37.52 -0.49
N MET A 13 -26.77 37.72 -0.59
CA MET A 13 -27.56 38.27 0.52
C MET A 13 -27.99 37.24 1.58
N VAL A 14 -27.87 35.94 1.31
CA VAL A 14 -28.12 34.89 2.32
C VAL A 14 -26.89 34.71 3.23
N VAL A 15 -25.69 35.03 2.73
CA VAL A 15 -24.41 34.86 3.45
C VAL A 15 -24.20 35.90 4.57
N LEU A 16 -24.89 37.05 4.55
CA LEU A 16 -24.60 38.18 5.44
C LEU A 16 -25.50 38.33 6.69
N CYS A 17 -26.45 37.42 6.93
CA CYS A 17 -27.31 37.44 8.14
C CYS A 17 -27.07 36.28 9.13
N LEU A 18 -26.01 35.48 8.96
CA LEU A 18 -25.78 34.25 9.72
C LEU A 18 -24.80 34.36 10.90
N ALA A 19 -24.45 35.58 11.33
CA ALA A 19 -23.63 35.76 12.52
C ALA A 19 -24.51 35.68 13.79
N ALA A 20 -24.52 34.51 14.43
CA ALA A 20 -25.17 34.14 15.71
C ALA A 20 -26.56 33.47 15.62
N LEU A 21 -26.68 32.42 14.81
CA LEU A 21 -27.72 31.41 15.03
C LEU A 21 -27.28 30.41 16.13
N PRO A 22 -28.21 29.88 16.94
CA PRO A 22 -27.91 28.74 17.81
C PRO A 22 -27.53 27.51 16.96
N ALA A 23 -26.64 26.65 17.47
CA ALA A 23 -26.03 25.54 16.71
C ALA A 23 -27.03 24.63 15.97
N TRP A 24 -28.23 24.42 16.53
CA TRP A 24 -29.30 23.63 15.89
C TRP A 24 -29.95 24.33 14.68
N ALA A 25 -30.00 25.67 14.68
CA ALA A 25 -30.51 26.47 13.57
C ALA A 25 -29.46 26.64 12.45
N GLN A 26 -28.17 26.64 12.81
CA GLN A 26 -27.08 26.59 11.85
C GLN A 26 -27.02 25.23 11.16
N GLN A 27 -27.09 24.12 11.92
CA GLN A 27 -27.11 22.77 11.38
C GLN A 27 -28.32 22.49 10.47
N SER A 28 -29.49 23.07 10.77
CA SER A 28 -30.67 22.94 9.90
C SER A 28 -30.53 23.76 8.61
N SER A 29 -29.92 24.95 8.68
CA SER A 29 -29.58 25.78 7.53
C SER A 29 -28.55 25.08 6.63
N ASP A 30 -27.49 24.52 7.20
CA ASP A 30 -26.42 23.85 6.47
C ASP A 30 -26.93 22.62 5.72
N ARG A 31 -27.86 21.85 6.32
CA ARG A 31 -28.53 20.74 5.64
C ARG A 31 -29.39 21.18 4.46
N GLN A 32 -30.07 22.31 4.57
CA GLN A 32 -30.87 22.86 3.46
C GLN A 32 -29.98 23.33 2.31
N ILE A 33 -28.83 23.93 2.63
CA ILE A 33 -27.83 24.32 1.63
C ILE A 33 -27.27 23.08 0.93
N ALA A 34 -26.83 22.06 1.69
CA ALA A 34 -26.33 20.80 1.13
C ALA A 34 -27.37 20.09 0.24
N ALA A 35 -28.65 20.18 0.60
CA ALA A 35 -29.76 19.68 -0.22
C ALA A 35 -29.82 20.35 -1.60
N VAL A 36 -29.64 21.67 -1.69
CA VAL A 36 -29.59 22.39 -2.97
C VAL A 36 -28.40 21.94 -3.81
N TYR A 37 -27.23 21.79 -3.21
CA TYR A 37 -26.05 21.25 -3.90
C TYR A 37 -26.28 19.82 -4.40
N ALA A 38 -26.97 18.98 -3.63
CA ALA A 38 -27.27 17.61 -4.05
C ALA A 38 -28.25 17.58 -5.23
N ASP A 39 -29.25 18.47 -5.26
CA ASP A 39 -30.18 18.58 -6.39
C ASP A 39 -29.46 19.07 -7.67
N GLU A 40 -28.57 20.06 -7.55
CA GLU A 40 -27.77 20.55 -8.67
C GLU A 40 -26.78 19.48 -9.17
N ALA A 41 -26.06 18.82 -8.27
CA ALA A 41 -25.12 17.76 -8.62
C ALA A 41 -25.82 16.56 -9.28
N LEU A 42 -27.01 16.17 -8.80
CA LEU A 42 -27.81 15.10 -9.42
C LEU A 42 -28.26 15.49 -10.83
N GLN A 43 -28.66 16.74 -11.04
CA GLN A 43 -29.03 17.23 -12.37
C GLN A 43 -27.83 17.19 -13.32
N LEU A 44 -26.68 17.72 -12.90
CA LEU A 44 -25.44 17.66 -13.68
C LEU A 44 -25.02 16.22 -13.99
N TYR A 45 -25.18 15.29 -13.05
CA TYR A 45 -24.93 13.87 -13.27
C TYR A 45 -25.84 13.28 -14.35
N ARG A 46 -27.14 13.61 -14.33
CA ARG A 46 -28.12 13.19 -15.34
C ARG A 46 -27.83 13.79 -16.72
N ASP A 47 -27.27 14.99 -16.75
CA ASP A 47 -26.83 15.67 -17.97
C ASP A 47 -25.45 15.18 -18.46
N ALA A 48 -24.89 14.13 -17.83
CA ALA A 48 -23.58 13.53 -18.11
C ALA A 48 -22.38 14.48 -17.90
N GLU A 49 -22.56 15.57 -17.14
CA GLU A 49 -21.50 16.49 -16.73
C GLU A 49 -20.80 16.00 -15.46
N HIS A 50 -20.19 14.81 -15.50
CA HIS A 50 -19.69 14.10 -14.31
C HIS A 50 -18.66 14.89 -13.48
N GLU A 51 -17.75 15.64 -14.11
CA GLU A 51 -16.76 16.44 -13.39
C GLU A 51 -17.40 17.64 -12.67
N ALA A 52 -18.34 18.32 -13.32
CA ALA A 52 -19.09 19.42 -12.73
C ALA A 52 -19.96 18.91 -11.56
N ALA A 53 -20.68 17.80 -11.77
CA ALA A 53 -21.46 17.14 -10.74
C ALA A 53 -20.61 16.82 -9.50
N ARG A 54 -19.43 16.22 -9.70
CA ARG A 54 -18.49 15.90 -8.61
C ARG A 54 -18.01 17.15 -7.86
N THR A 55 -17.71 18.21 -8.60
CA THR A 55 -17.26 19.49 -8.02
C THR A 55 -18.33 20.14 -7.17
N VAL A 56 -19.57 20.18 -7.68
CA VAL A 56 -20.75 20.68 -6.95
C VAL A 56 -21.03 19.82 -5.72
N ALA A 57 -20.94 18.49 -5.84
CA ALA A 57 -21.14 17.59 -4.73
C ALA A 57 -20.13 17.80 -3.60
N ARG A 58 -18.82 17.94 -3.94
CA ARG A 58 -17.76 18.23 -2.96
C ARG A 58 -17.99 19.54 -2.22
N ARG A 59 -18.46 20.59 -2.91
CA ARG A 59 -18.84 21.86 -2.25
C ARG A 59 -20.02 21.68 -1.30
N GLY A 60 -21.00 20.86 -1.66
CA GLY A 60 -22.12 20.53 -0.77
C GLY A 60 -21.67 19.88 0.54
N LEU A 61 -20.60 19.05 0.49
CA LEU A 61 -20.04 18.39 1.67
C LEU A 61 -19.36 19.35 2.65
N GLU A 62 -18.96 20.55 2.21
CA GLU A 62 -18.45 21.60 3.11
C GLU A 62 -19.54 22.07 4.10
N PHE A 63 -20.82 21.96 3.73
CA PHE A 63 -21.95 22.30 4.60
C PHE A 63 -22.47 21.09 5.39
N ALA A 64 -22.51 19.91 4.77
CA ALA A 64 -22.95 18.68 5.42
C ALA A 64 -22.05 17.50 5.06
N ALA A 65 -20.99 17.31 5.83
CA ALA A 65 -20.00 16.25 5.61
C ALA A 65 -20.59 14.82 5.74
N ASP A 66 -21.73 14.66 6.41
CA ASP A 66 -22.44 13.38 6.62
C ASP A 66 -23.56 13.10 5.60
N ASN A 67 -23.66 13.88 4.52
CA ASN A 67 -24.73 13.74 3.53
C ASN A 67 -24.50 12.55 2.58
N SER A 68 -25.33 11.51 2.70
CA SER A 68 -25.22 10.28 1.90
C SER A 68 -25.43 10.48 0.40
N ASP A 69 -26.37 11.35 -0.02
CA ASP A 69 -26.64 11.59 -1.44
C ASP A 69 -25.44 12.25 -2.14
N LEU A 70 -24.80 13.24 -1.50
CA LEU A 70 -23.62 13.93 -2.04
C LEU A 70 -22.44 12.97 -2.21
N HIS A 71 -22.19 12.13 -1.20
CA HIS A 71 -21.16 11.09 -1.26
C HIS A 71 -21.46 10.05 -2.34
N ALA A 72 -22.70 9.55 -2.44
CA ALA A 72 -23.09 8.62 -3.50
C ALA A 72 -22.95 9.23 -4.89
N LEU A 73 -23.29 10.51 -5.09
CA LEU A 73 -23.06 11.22 -6.35
C LEU A 73 -21.58 11.29 -6.72
N ILE A 74 -20.69 11.54 -5.75
CA ILE A 74 -19.25 11.48 -5.98
C ILE A 74 -18.85 10.08 -6.46
N GLY A 75 -19.28 9.02 -5.77
CA GLY A 75 -19.03 7.65 -6.17
C GLY A 75 -19.52 7.33 -7.59
N LEU A 76 -20.77 7.71 -7.92
CA LEU A 76 -21.36 7.52 -9.25
C LEU A 76 -20.60 8.25 -10.36
N THR A 77 -20.09 9.46 -10.09
CA THR A 77 -19.27 10.22 -11.07
C THR A 77 -17.88 9.63 -11.28
N LEU A 78 -17.35 8.90 -10.30
CA LEU A 78 -16.04 8.27 -10.35
C LEU A 78 -16.09 6.84 -10.90
N ARG A 79 -17.21 6.14 -10.73
CA ARG A 79 -17.43 4.76 -11.19
C ARG A 79 -16.92 4.44 -12.61
N PRO A 80 -17.12 5.31 -13.64
CA PRO A 80 -16.64 5.03 -15.00
C PRO A 80 -15.11 5.09 -15.13
N LEU A 81 -14.42 5.69 -14.17
CA LEU A 81 -12.97 5.89 -14.17
C LEU A 81 -12.33 4.75 -13.36
N ALA A 82 -11.90 3.69 -14.03
CA ALA A 82 -11.37 2.50 -13.37
C ALA A 82 -10.14 2.80 -12.50
N GLU A 83 -9.30 3.74 -12.90
CA GLU A 83 -8.13 4.19 -12.11
C GLU A 83 -8.52 4.89 -10.79
N ARG A 84 -9.78 5.31 -10.65
CA ARG A 84 -10.31 6.01 -9.47
C ARG A 84 -11.35 5.16 -8.74
N THR A 85 -11.26 3.84 -8.87
CA THR A 85 -12.15 2.88 -8.20
C THR A 85 -12.13 3.05 -6.69
N HIS A 86 -10.95 3.18 -6.10
CA HIS A 86 -10.78 3.35 -4.65
C HIS A 86 -11.45 4.64 -4.15
N GLU A 87 -11.25 5.79 -4.81
CA GLU A 87 -11.95 7.03 -4.45
C GLU A 87 -13.48 6.91 -4.56
N ALA A 88 -13.97 6.11 -5.52
CA ALA A 88 -15.40 5.84 -5.64
C ALA A 88 -15.91 4.98 -4.47
N LEU A 89 -15.15 3.96 -4.07
CA LEU A 89 -15.45 3.10 -2.92
C LEU A 89 -15.47 3.91 -1.62
N ASP A 90 -14.47 4.76 -1.39
CA ASP A 90 -14.43 5.66 -0.23
C ASP A 90 -15.68 6.53 -0.15
N ALA A 91 -16.08 7.12 -1.28
CA ALA A 91 -17.28 7.94 -1.34
C ALA A 91 -18.54 7.11 -0.97
N PHE A 92 -18.70 5.91 -1.51
CA PHE A 92 -19.83 5.04 -1.15
C PHE A 92 -19.77 4.56 0.31
N GLU A 93 -18.59 4.24 0.84
CA GLU A 93 -18.40 3.89 2.26
C GLU A 93 -18.88 5.03 3.17
N HIS A 94 -18.51 6.27 2.85
CA HIS A 94 -18.99 7.44 3.55
C HIS A 94 -20.51 7.60 3.45
N ALA A 95 -21.10 7.36 2.26
CA ALA A 95 -22.55 7.41 2.09
C ALA A 95 -23.28 6.39 2.97
N PHE A 96 -22.81 5.14 2.97
CA PHE A 96 -23.42 4.01 3.69
C PHE A 96 -23.08 3.96 5.18
N ARG A 97 -22.08 4.72 5.66
CA ARG A 97 -21.83 4.94 7.09
C ARG A 97 -22.99 5.67 7.77
N HIS A 98 -23.63 6.59 7.05
CA HIS A 98 -24.72 7.42 7.58
C HIS A 98 -26.12 6.94 7.18
N LYS A 99 -26.27 6.31 6.00
CA LYS A 99 -27.54 5.77 5.47
C LYS A 99 -28.70 6.78 5.48
N ARG A 100 -28.44 8.03 5.06
CA ARG A 100 -29.42 9.11 4.99
C ARG A 100 -29.68 9.53 3.55
N PHE A 101 -30.22 8.62 2.76
CA PHE A 101 -30.58 8.87 1.38
C PHE A 101 -31.91 9.62 1.29
N SER A 102 -31.98 10.60 0.39
CA SER A 102 -33.20 11.38 0.15
C SER A 102 -33.48 11.66 -1.33
N ARG A 103 -32.44 11.60 -2.18
CA ARG A 103 -32.51 11.91 -3.61
C ARG A 103 -32.17 10.73 -4.49
N ILE A 104 -31.32 9.84 -3.99
CA ILE A 104 -30.94 8.59 -4.64
C ILE A 104 -31.63 7.46 -3.88
N GLU A 105 -32.18 6.47 -4.58
CA GLU A 105 -32.72 5.29 -3.92
C GLU A 105 -31.57 4.47 -3.31
N GLU A 106 -31.74 4.07 -2.04
CA GLU A 106 -30.71 3.32 -1.32
C GLU A 106 -30.33 2.01 -2.06
N ALA A 107 -31.31 1.35 -2.67
CA ALA A 107 -31.12 0.14 -3.46
C ALA A 107 -30.21 0.37 -4.69
N ASP A 108 -30.44 1.46 -5.42
CA ASP A 108 -29.65 1.82 -6.60
C ASP A 108 -28.20 2.19 -6.21
N ALA A 109 -28.05 3.00 -5.16
CA ALA A 109 -26.73 3.34 -4.62
C ALA A 109 -25.98 2.09 -4.14
N ALA A 110 -26.69 1.14 -3.51
CA ALA A 110 -26.08 -0.09 -3.02
C ALA A 110 -25.70 -1.04 -4.16
N ALA A 111 -26.48 -1.09 -5.24
CA ALA A 111 -26.13 -1.90 -6.42
C ALA A 111 -24.83 -1.39 -7.07
N GLU A 112 -24.66 -0.08 -7.18
CA GLU A 112 -23.44 0.51 -7.72
C GLU A 112 -22.24 0.30 -6.79
N TYR A 113 -22.42 0.47 -5.48
CA TYR A 113 -21.37 0.18 -4.50
C TYR A 113 -20.97 -1.31 -4.49
N ALA A 114 -21.94 -2.22 -4.47
CA ALA A 114 -21.69 -3.67 -4.58
C ALA A 114 -20.99 -4.02 -5.91
N GLY A 115 -21.33 -3.32 -6.99
CA GLY A 115 -20.69 -3.47 -8.30
C GLY A 115 -19.21 -3.11 -8.29
N LEU A 116 -18.84 -2.03 -7.60
CA LEU A 116 -17.44 -1.64 -7.39
C LEU A 116 -16.69 -2.63 -6.50
N LEU A 117 -17.30 -3.09 -5.40
CA LEU A 117 -16.70 -4.11 -4.54
C LEU A 117 -16.49 -5.43 -5.28
N ASN A 118 -17.46 -5.87 -6.07
CA ASN A 118 -17.32 -7.04 -6.93
C ASN A 118 -16.31 -6.85 -8.06
N ARG A 119 -16.03 -5.60 -8.49
CA ARG A 119 -15.00 -5.30 -9.49
C ARG A 119 -13.64 -5.67 -8.91
N ILE A 120 -13.27 -5.10 -7.76
CA ILE A 120 -11.98 -5.34 -7.09
C ILE A 120 -11.94 -6.62 -6.25
N THR A 121 -12.68 -7.65 -6.64
CA THR A 121 -12.73 -8.98 -5.99
C THR A 121 -13.17 -9.02 -4.51
N GLN A 122 -13.67 -7.92 -3.94
CA GLN A 122 -14.18 -7.84 -2.56
C GLN A 122 -15.62 -8.38 -2.42
N HIS A 123 -15.83 -9.61 -2.91
CA HIS A 123 -17.14 -10.26 -3.00
C HIS A 123 -17.83 -10.46 -1.64
N ALA A 124 -17.05 -10.73 -0.59
CA ALA A 124 -17.60 -10.88 0.76
C ALA A 124 -18.25 -9.59 1.24
N ARG A 125 -17.58 -8.45 1.03
CA ARG A 125 -18.09 -7.13 1.39
C ARG A 125 -19.32 -6.76 0.55
N ALA A 126 -19.30 -7.06 -0.75
CA ALA A 126 -20.44 -6.84 -1.63
C ALA A 126 -21.68 -7.61 -1.16
N LEU A 127 -21.52 -8.89 -0.83
CA LEU A 127 -22.63 -9.72 -0.34
C LEU A 127 -23.16 -9.22 1.00
N SER A 128 -22.28 -8.92 1.97
CA SER A 128 -22.69 -8.39 3.28
C SER A 128 -23.41 -7.04 3.17
N LEU A 129 -23.00 -6.18 2.23
CA LEU A 129 -23.72 -4.93 1.94
C LEU A 129 -25.16 -5.22 1.48
N ILE A 130 -25.33 -6.11 0.51
CA ILE A 130 -26.65 -6.45 -0.07
C ILE A 130 -27.56 -7.09 0.99
N GLU A 131 -27.04 -8.05 1.76
CA GLU A 131 -27.79 -8.73 2.83
C GLU A 131 -28.24 -7.74 3.93
N ALA A 132 -27.44 -6.71 4.20
CA ALA A 132 -27.76 -5.70 5.23
C ALA A 132 -28.86 -4.69 4.82
N LEU A 133 -29.30 -4.67 3.55
CA LEU A 133 -30.39 -3.81 3.09
C LEU A 133 -31.78 -4.33 3.48
N ASP A 134 -31.92 -5.64 3.71
CA ASP A 134 -33.21 -6.31 3.98
C ASP A 134 -34.27 -6.04 2.88
N ILE A 135 -33.84 -6.04 1.61
CA ILE A 135 -34.69 -5.84 0.43
C ILE A 135 -34.76 -7.13 -0.39
N ASP A 136 -35.92 -7.41 -1.00
CA ASP A 136 -36.06 -8.50 -1.98
C ASP A 136 -35.33 -8.15 -3.29
N THR A 137 -34.13 -8.73 -3.47
CA THR A 137 -33.29 -8.50 -4.65
C THR A 137 -33.99 -8.89 -5.95
N MET A 138 -34.99 -9.78 -5.93
CA MET A 138 -35.72 -10.20 -7.14
C MET A 138 -36.55 -9.07 -7.78
N LEU A 139 -36.77 -7.97 -7.05
CA LEU A 139 -37.45 -6.77 -7.58
C LEU A 139 -36.47 -5.76 -8.20
N HIS A 140 -35.16 -5.93 -7.98
CA HIS A 140 -34.11 -5.00 -8.38
C HIS A 140 -33.03 -5.73 -9.22
N PRO A 141 -33.05 -5.61 -10.56
CA PRO A 141 -32.18 -6.41 -11.44
C PRO A 141 -30.69 -6.21 -11.14
N ASP A 142 -30.27 -4.99 -10.84
CA ASP A 142 -28.86 -4.70 -10.56
C ASP A 142 -28.40 -5.30 -9.23
N LEU A 143 -29.21 -5.23 -8.17
CA LEU A 143 -28.92 -5.91 -6.90
C LEU A 143 -28.89 -7.43 -7.07
N LEU A 144 -29.86 -8.01 -7.78
CA LEU A 144 -29.88 -9.46 -8.04
C LEU A 144 -28.63 -9.91 -8.81
N TYR A 145 -28.21 -9.11 -9.80
CA TYR A 145 -26.99 -9.38 -10.56
C TYR A 145 -25.75 -9.30 -9.67
N GLN A 146 -25.61 -8.26 -8.85
CA GLN A 146 -24.46 -8.12 -7.97
C GLN A 146 -24.44 -9.17 -6.84
N GLU A 147 -25.60 -9.59 -6.34
CA GLU A 147 -25.73 -10.71 -5.41
C GLU A 147 -25.23 -12.01 -6.07
N ALA A 148 -25.72 -12.31 -7.26
CA ALA A 148 -25.29 -13.49 -8.01
C ALA A 148 -23.78 -13.47 -8.29
N ARG A 149 -23.23 -12.31 -8.68
CA ARG A 149 -21.79 -12.12 -8.92
C ARG A 149 -20.96 -12.29 -7.65
N ALA A 150 -21.41 -11.74 -6.52
CA ALA A 150 -20.73 -11.89 -5.24
C ALA A 150 -20.72 -13.36 -4.78
N LEU A 151 -21.86 -14.05 -4.89
CA LEU A 151 -21.94 -15.49 -4.60
C LEU A 151 -21.01 -16.31 -5.50
N LEU A 152 -20.92 -15.94 -6.78
CA LEU A 152 -20.04 -16.60 -7.75
C LEU A 152 -18.57 -16.46 -7.36
N GLY A 153 -18.14 -15.23 -7.05
CA GLY A 153 -16.78 -14.91 -6.64
C GLY A 153 -16.38 -15.54 -5.30
N LEU A 154 -17.34 -15.75 -4.40
CA LEU A 154 -17.14 -16.52 -3.15
C LEU A 154 -17.12 -18.04 -3.35
N GLY A 155 -17.27 -18.53 -4.58
CA GLY A 155 -17.34 -19.96 -4.87
C GLY A 155 -18.64 -20.64 -4.42
N ARG A 156 -19.68 -19.88 -4.05
CA ARG A 156 -21.01 -20.40 -3.67
C ARG A 156 -21.85 -20.72 -4.91
N ILE A 157 -21.36 -21.66 -5.72
CA ILE A 157 -21.80 -21.88 -7.10
C ILE A 157 -23.30 -22.16 -7.22
N GLN A 158 -23.86 -23.05 -6.40
CA GLN A 158 -25.29 -23.39 -6.48
C GLN A 158 -26.19 -22.17 -6.23
N ALA A 159 -25.87 -21.38 -5.20
CA ALA A 159 -26.63 -20.17 -4.89
C ALA A 159 -26.50 -19.11 -6.00
N ALA A 160 -25.29 -18.95 -6.56
CA ALA A 160 -25.07 -18.05 -7.69
C ALA A 160 -25.89 -18.46 -8.93
N GLU A 161 -25.91 -19.76 -9.27
CA GLU A 161 -26.70 -20.29 -10.38
C GLU A 161 -28.20 -20.13 -10.18
N GLU A 162 -28.70 -20.33 -8.96
CA GLU A 162 -30.10 -20.11 -8.62
C GLU A 162 -30.50 -18.65 -8.83
N ARG A 163 -29.66 -17.70 -8.39
CA ARG A 163 -29.88 -16.26 -8.56
C ARG A 163 -29.77 -15.85 -10.03
N ALA A 164 -28.74 -16.30 -10.75
CA ALA A 164 -28.57 -16.01 -12.18
C ALA A 164 -29.73 -16.59 -13.01
N SER A 165 -30.14 -17.84 -12.74
CA SER A 165 -31.29 -18.46 -13.41
C SER A 165 -32.60 -17.73 -13.13
N THR A 166 -32.75 -17.20 -11.91
CA THR A 166 -33.89 -16.34 -11.55
C THR A 166 -33.87 -15.05 -12.36
N GLY A 167 -32.70 -14.41 -12.47
CA GLY A 167 -32.50 -13.23 -13.30
C GLY A 167 -32.85 -13.49 -14.77
N ILE A 168 -32.40 -14.60 -15.36
CA ILE A 168 -32.76 -14.97 -16.75
C ILE A 168 -34.27 -15.11 -16.94
N ARG A 169 -34.99 -15.67 -15.96
CA ARG A 169 -36.44 -15.88 -16.05
C ARG A 169 -37.25 -14.59 -15.92
N ILE A 170 -36.82 -13.68 -15.04
CA ILE A 170 -37.53 -12.43 -14.75
C ILE A 170 -37.15 -11.33 -15.75
N TYR A 171 -35.85 -11.22 -16.05
CA TYR A 171 -35.24 -10.19 -16.89
C TYR A 171 -34.70 -10.79 -18.18
N LEU A 172 -35.58 -11.38 -19.00
CA LEU A 172 -35.25 -12.17 -20.20
C LEU A 172 -34.31 -11.50 -21.21
N HIS A 173 -34.28 -10.15 -21.25
CA HIS A 173 -33.47 -9.38 -22.19
C HIS A 173 -32.16 -8.87 -21.59
N ASP A 174 -31.92 -9.11 -20.29
CA ASP A 174 -30.68 -8.74 -19.63
C ASP A 174 -29.61 -9.83 -19.91
N PRO A 175 -28.56 -9.54 -20.71
CA PRO A 175 -27.54 -10.52 -21.05
C PRO A 175 -26.61 -10.82 -19.88
N ARG A 176 -26.58 -9.98 -18.84
CA ARG A 176 -25.62 -10.10 -17.73
C ARG A 176 -25.82 -11.39 -16.95
N PHE A 177 -27.06 -11.83 -16.74
CA PHE A 177 -27.34 -13.08 -16.02
C PHE A 177 -26.90 -14.32 -16.80
N PHE A 178 -27.09 -14.35 -18.12
CA PHE A 178 -26.60 -15.47 -18.93
C PHE A 178 -25.07 -15.46 -19.05
N ARG A 179 -24.46 -14.27 -19.07
CA ARG A 179 -23.00 -14.12 -19.00
C ARG A 179 -22.41 -14.75 -17.74
N LEU A 180 -23.00 -14.53 -16.56
CA LEU A 180 -22.55 -15.19 -15.31
C LEU A 180 -22.58 -16.72 -15.41
N MET A 181 -23.58 -17.29 -16.11
CA MET A 181 -23.63 -18.73 -16.33
C MET A 181 -22.51 -19.22 -17.26
N LEU A 182 -22.15 -18.43 -18.28
CA LEU A 182 -21.05 -18.76 -19.18
C LEU A 182 -19.69 -18.64 -18.50
N GLU A 183 -19.51 -17.66 -17.62
CA GLU A 183 -18.24 -17.44 -16.93
C GLU A 183 -17.73 -18.69 -16.19
N ARG A 184 -18.65 -19.56 -15.75
CA ARG A 184 -18.39 -20.86 -15.10
C ARG A 184 -18.01 -22.01 -16.03
N GLN A 185 -18.35 -21.92 -17.31
CA GLN A 185 -18.10 -23.01 -18.24
C GLN A 185 -16.63 -23.01 -18.64
N THR A 186 -16.02 -24.19 -18.67
CA THR A 186 -14.66 -24.37 -19.20
C THR A 186 -14.64 -24.27 -20.72
N VAL A 187 -15.69 -24.81 -21.37
CA VAL A 187 -15.84 -24.79 -22.83
C VAL A 187 -17.30 -24.51 -23.16
N ALA A 188 -17.55 -23.44 -23.93
CA ALA A 188 -18.88 -23.08 -24.40
C ALA A 188 -19.26 -23.90 -25.65
N GLY A 189 -20.49 -24.40 -25.69
CA GLY A 189 -20.97 -25.29 -26.75
C GLY A 189 -21.96 -24.64 -27.72
N TYR A 190 -22.46 -25.46 -28.65
CA TYR A 190 -23.46 -25.03 -29.64
C TYR A 190 -24.77 -24.54 -29.03
N ARG A 191 -25.19 -25.07 -27.86
CA ARG A 191 -26.39 -24.60 -27.16
C ARG A 191 -26.20 -23.19 -26.61
N ASP A 192 -25.02 -22.89 -26.09
CA ASP A 192 -24.67 -21.58 -25.58
C ASP A 192 -24.65 -20.54 -26.69
N TRP A 193 -24.07 -20.90 -27.86
CA TRP A 193 -24.14 -20.08 -29.07
C TRP A 193 -25.59 -19.73 -29.46
N LEU A 194 -26.49 -20.73 -29.48
CA LEU A 194 -27.91 -20.49 -29.76
C LEU A 194 -28.57 -19.57 -28.72
N ALA A 195 -28.14 -19.62 -27.46
CA ALA A 195 -28.65 -18.77 -26.40
C ALA A 195 -28.13 -17.34 -26.53
N VAL A 196 -26.84 -17.14 -26.80
CA VAL A 196 -26.24 -15.81 -27.06
C VAL A 196 -26.95 -15.08 -28.18
N ARG A 197 -27.31 -15.78 -29.27
CA ARG A 197 -28.03 -15.21 -30.42
C ARG A 197 -29.44 -14.69 -30.12
N ARG A 198 -30.01 -15.02 -28.95
CA ARG A 198 -31.32 -14.50 -28.53
C ARG A 198 -31.23 -13.03 -28.12
N TYR A 199 -30.05 -12.59 -27.69
CA TYR A 199 -29.79 -11.20 -27.37
C TYR A 199 -29.46 -10.44 -28.67
N GLN A 200 -30.18 -9.35 -28.92
CA GLN A 200 -30.06 -8.55 -30.15
C GLN A 200 -29.85 -7.06 -29.87
N GLN A 201 -30.07 -6.62 -28.63
CA GLN A 201 -29.90 -5.23 -28.25
C GLN A 201 -28.41 -4.92 -28.14
N GLN A 202 -27.94 -4.00 -28.98
CA GLN A 202 -26.56 -3.51 -28.91
C GLN A 202 -26.40 -2.69 -27.63
N SER A 203 -25.67 -3.24 -26.66
CA SER A 203 -25.30 -2.62 -25.40
C SER A 203 -23.89 -3.07 -25.00
N SER A 204 -23.28 -2.38 -24.03
CA SER A 204 -22.00 -2.81 -23.45
C SER A 204 -22.08 -4.23 -22.89
N ASP A 205 -23.16 -4.57 -22.17
CA ASP A 205 -23.34 -5.91 -21.61
C ASP A 205 -23.50 -6.99 -22.68
N PHE A 206 -24.12 -6.65 -23.83
CA PHE A 206 -24.21 -7.56 -24.96
C PHE A 206 -22.83 -7.82 -25.58
N LEU A 207 -22.00 -6.79 -25.74
CA LEU A 207 -20.62 -6.94 -26.21
C LEU A 207 -19.80 -7.82 -25.26
N GLN A 208 -19.94 -7.62 -23.94
CA GLN A 208 -19.29 -8.46 -22.93
C GLN A 208 -19.77 -9.92 -23.00
N LEU A 209 -21.06 -10.16 -23.24
CA LEU A 209 -21.59 -11.52 -23.43
C LEU A 209 -20.97 -12.21 -24.65
N LEU A 210 -20.89 -11.51 -25.80
CA LEU A 210 -20.29 -12.07 -27.01
C LEU A 210 -18.82 -12.44 -26.79
N LEU A 211 -18.05 -11.55 -26.14
CA LEU A 211 -16.64 -11.79 -25.84
C LEU A 211 -16.45 -12.95 -24.86
N THR A 212 -17.27 -13.03 -23.81
CA THR A 212 -17.25 -14.12 -22.81
C THR A 212 -17.49 -15.48 -23.47
N TYR A 213 -18.45 -15.56 -24.40
CA TYR A 213 -18.67 -16.78 -25.19
C TYR A 213 -17.47 -17.08 -26.08
N ALA A 214 -16.96 -16.10 -26.83
CA ALA A 214 -15.87 -16.29 -27.78
C ALA A 214 -14.59 -16.81 -27.10
N GLU A 215 -14.28 -16.32 -25.90
CA GLU A 215 -13.13 -16.75 -25.10
C GLU A 215 -13.20 -18.23 -24.71
N ARG A 216 -14.40 -18.73 -24.39
CA ARG A 216 -14.63 -20.12 -23.96
C ARG A 216 -14.96 -21.05 -25.11
N ALA A 217 -15.28 -20.51 -26.28
CA ALA A 217 -15.58 -21.31 -27.46
C ALA A 217 -14.28 -21.89 -28.04
N PRO A 218 -14.28 -23.17 -28.47
CA PRO A 218 -13.16 -23.73 -29.22
C PRO A 218 -12.99 -23.01 -30.57
N ALA A 219 -11.81 -23.16 -31.19
CA ALA A 219 -11.49 -22.67 -32.52
C ALA A 219 -12.41 -23.27 -33.59
N THR A 220 -13.57 -22.64 -33.78
CA THR A 220 -14.69 -23.12 -34.58
C THR A 220 -15.28 -21.98 -35.39
N PRO A 221 -15.99 -22.26 -36.50
CA PRO A 221 -16.70 -21.23 -37.26
C PRO A 221 -17.65 -20.39 -36.40
N GLN A 222 -18.22 -20.97 -35.33
CA GLN A 222 -19.10 -20.28 -34.39
C GLN A 222 -18.36 -19.23 -33.56
N ARG A 223 -17.12 -19.50 -33.12
CA ARG A 223 -16.30 -18.49 -32.44
C ARG A 223 -16.04 -17.31 -33.35
N ARG A 224 -15.63 -17.57 -34.60
CA ARG A 224 -15.40 -16.52 -35.59
C ARG A 224 -16.67 -15.71 -35.89
N GLU A 225 -17.81 -16.37 -36.06
CA GLU A 225 -19.10 -15.68 -36.26
C GLU A 225 -19.41 -14.71 -35.11
N VAL A 226 -19.21 -15.16 -33.86
CA VAL A 226 -19.46 -14.32 -32.67
C VAL A 226 -18.46 -13.17 -32.55
N VAL A 227 -17.19 -13.40 -32.85
CA VAL A 227 -16.16 -12.33 -32.86
C VAL A 227 -16.46 -11.30 -33.96
N GLU A 228 -16.83 -11.72 -35.16
CA GLU A 228 -17.21 -10.79 -36.23
C GLU A 228 -18.50 -10.03 -35.88
N GLN A 229 -19.46 -10.69 -35.21
CA GLN A 229 -20.64 -10.02 -34.65
C GLN A 229 -20.26 -8.97 -33.59
N TYR A 230 -19.29 -9.27 -32.72
CA TYR A 230 -18.77 -8.36 -31.72
C TYR A 230 -18.21 -7.09 -32.36
N PHE A 231 -17.36 -7.23 -33.38
CA PHE A 231 -16.83 -6.07 -34.12
C PHE A 231 -17.92 -5.32 -34.89
N ALA A 232 -18.86 -6.02 -35.52
CA ALA A 232 -20.00 -5.40 -36.22
C ALA A 232 -20.91 -4.60 -35.27
N ALA A 233 -20.98 -4.98 -33.99
CA ALA A 233 -21.70 -4.26 -32.95
C ALA A 233 -20.90 -3.11 -32.32
N GLY A 234 -19.69 -2.81 -32.81
CA GLY A 234 -18.84 -1.72 -32.34
C GLY A 234 -17.90 -2.09 -31.20
N GLY A 235 -17.72 -3.38 -30.93
CA GLY A 235 -16.72 -3.87 -29.97
C GLY A 235 -15.29 -3.48 -30.36
N ARG A 236 -14.45 -3.21 -29.35
CA ARG A 236 -13.09 -2.68 -29.50
C ARG A 236 -12.03 -3.36 -28.63
N ASP A 237 -12.39 -4.45 -27.98
CA ASP A 237 -11.49 -5.18 -27.11
C ASP A 237 -10.47 -5.99 -27.95
N PRO A 238 -9.16 -5.80 -27.75
CA PRO A 238 -8.12 -6.51 -28.50
C PRO A 238 -8.13 -8.04 -28.29
N LEU A 239 -8.70 -8.54 -27.18
CA LEU A 239 -8.87 -9.98 -26.96
C LEU A 239 -9.65 -10.64 -28.10
N ALA A 240 -10.63 -9.94 -28.68
CA ALA A 240 -11.42 -10.47 -29.79
C ALA A 240 -10.53 -10.82 -31.00
N SER A 241 -9.54 -9.96 -31.32
CA SER A 241 -8.56 -10.23 -32.37
C SER A 241 -7.57 -11.33 -31.99
N LEU A 242 -7.10 -11.33 -30.73
CA LEU A 242 -6.24 -12.40 -30.22
C LEU A 242 -6.89 -13.78 -30.33
N LEU A 243 -8.20 -13.88 -30.09
CA LEU A 243 -8.93 -15.14 -30.23
C LEU A 243 -8.93 -15.68 -31.67
N LEU A 244 -8.87 -14.79 -32.67
CA LEU A 244 -8.74 -15.15 -34.07
C LEU A 244 -7.29 -15.45 -34.47
N LEU A 245 -6.28 -14.87 -33.82
CA LEU A 245 -4.88 -15.24 -34.02
C LEU A 245 -4.64 -16.73 -33.72
N TYR A 246 -5.29 -17.27 -32.68
CA TYR A 246 -5.24 -18.70 -32.35
C TYR A 246 -5.90 -19.60 -33.40
N ASP A 247 -6.77 -19.07 -34.26
CA ASP A 247 -7.33 -19.86 -35.38
C ASP A 247 -6.29 -20.10 -36.48
N GLY A 248 -5.18 -19.32 -36.51
CA GLY A 248 -4.07 -19.47 -37.46
C GLY A 248 -4.33 -18.93 -38.87
N GLU A 249 -5.56 -18.52 -39.21
CA GLU A 249 -5.87 -17.92 -40.51
C GLU A 249 -5.75 -16.40 -40.47
N GLN A 250 -5.17 -15.79 -41.52
CA GLN A 250 -5.07 -14.33 -41.68
C GLN A 250 -4.34 -13.63 -40.51
N GLN A 251 -3.35 -14.28 -39.88
CA GLN A 251 -2.65 -13.75 -38.70
C GLN A 251 -2.15 -12.31 -38.87
N GLN A 252 -1.67 -11.94 -40.07
CA GLN A 252 -1.25 -10.55 -40.33
C GLN A 252 -2.39 -9.54 -40.18
N ARG A 253 -3.57 -9.81 -40.75
CA ARG A 253 -4.76 -8.94 -40.63
C ARG A 253 -5.21 -8.82 -39.18
N GLU A 254 -5.22 -9.94 -38.45
CA GLU A 254 -5.66 -9.94 -37.06
C GLU A 254 -4.61 -9.32 -36.12
N LEU A 255 -3.32 -9.42 -36.44
CA LEU A 255 -2.26 -8.69 -35.74
C LEU A 255 -2.39 -7.17 -35.96
N GLU A 256 -2.60 -6.73 -37.20
CA GLU A 256 -2.83 -5.30 -37.49
C GLU A 256 -4.05 -4.77 -36.70
N ARG A 257 -5.16 -5.50 -36.72
CA ARG A 257 -6.35 -5.16 -35.92
C ARG A 257 -6.07 -5.17 -34.42
N PHE A 258 -5.35 -6.17 -33.91
CA PHE A 258 -4.97 -6.25 -32.50
C PHE A 258 -4.18 -5.01 -32.04
N LEU A 259 -3.21 -4.57 -32.85
CA LEU A 259 -2.42 -3.37 -32.59
C LEU A 259 -3.25 -2.09 -32.69
N GLU A 260 -4.16 -1.98 -33.68
CA GLU A 260 -5.06 -0.83 -33.81
C GLU A 260 -6.02 -0.67 -32.62
N LEU A 261 -6.42 -1.79 -32.01
CA LEU A 261 -7.25 -1.84 -30.81
C LEU A 261 -6.47 -1.60 -29.51
N GLY A 262 -5.13 -1.44 -29.59
CA GLY A 262 -4.27 -1.19 -28.44
C GLY A 262 -3.89 -2.45 -27.66
N GLY A 263 -3.95 -3.63 -28.27
CA GLY A 263 -3.52 -4.88 -27.64
C GLY A 263 -2.04 -4.90 -27.24
N ASP A 264 -1.22 -4.02 -27.83
CA ASP A 264 0.15 -3.74 -27.44
C ASP A 264 0.29 -2.79 -26.25
N ARG A 265 -0.81 -2.49 -25.54
CA ARG A 265 -0.82 -1.80 -24.24
C ARG A 265 -1.17 -2.71 -23.07
N GLU A 266 -1.68 -3.92 -23.34
CA GLU A 266 -1.95 -4.94 -22.32
C GLU A 266 -0.84 -5.99 -22.38
N HIS A 267 0.04 -6.03 -21.38
CA HIS A 267 1.23 -6.88 -21.34
C HIS A 267 0.89 -8.37 -21.52
N ASP A 268 -0.12 -8.86 -20.80
CA ASP A 268 -0.53 -10.27 -20.88
C ASP A 268 -1.13 -10.63 -22.24
N LEU A 269 -1.88 -9.71 -22.88
CA LEU A 269 -2.39 -9.94 -24.23
C LEU A 269 -1.27 -9.90 -25.27
N LEU A 270 -0.32 -8.98 -25.12
CA LEU A 270 0.83 -8.84 -26.00
C LEU A 270 1.70 -10.10 -26.00
N GLN A 271 1.99 -10.66 -24.82
CA GLN A 271 2.71 -11.93 -24.69
C GLN A 271 1.95 -13.09 -25.34
N ARG A 272 0.64 -13.19 -25.09
CA ARG A 272 -0.21 -14.22 -25.67
C ARG A 272 -0.27 -14.11 -27.19
N ALA A 273 -0.33 -12.89 -27.72
CA ALA A 273 -0.25 -12.64 -29.15
C ALA A 273 1.11 -13.08 -29.70
N PHE A 274 2.21 -12.66 -29.08
CA PHE A 274 3.57 -13.05 -29.46
C PHE A 274 3.74 -14.58 -29.52
N ALA A 275 3.26 -15.30 -28.51
CA ALA A 275 3.32 -16.76 -28.46
C ALA A 275 2.45 -17.45 -29.53
N ALA A 276 1.37 -16.81 -30.00
CA ALA A 276 0.47 -17.37 -31.02
C ALA A 276 0.92 -17.13 -32.47
N LEU A 277 1.79 -16.15 -32.70
CA LEU A 277 2.21 -15.72 -34.03
C LEU A 277 3.25 -16.66 -34.66
N GLU A 278 3.21 -16.77 -35.99
CA GLU A 278 4.30 -17.37 -36.75
C GLU A 278 5.62 -16.56 -36.62
N PRO A 279 6.80 -17.19 -36.73
CA PRO A 279 8.09 -16.53 -36.50
C PRO A 279 8.32 -15.24 -37.30
N GLN A 280 7.81 -15.16 -38.53
CA GLN A 280 7.93 -13.94 -39.34
C GLN A 280 7.17 -12.76 -38.74
N LEU A 281 6.02 -13.01 -38.11
CA LEU A 281 5.19 -11.97 -37.48
C LEU A 281 5.65 -11.66 -36.04
N GLN A 282 6.28 -12.62 -35.36
CA GLN A 282 6.95 -12.37 -34.08
C GLN A 282 8.03 -11.28 -34.21
N GLN A 283 8.79 -11.30 -35.30
CA GLN A 283 9.81 -10.28 -35.58
C GLN A 283 9.22 -8.87 -35.66
N THR A 284 7.99 -8.72 -36.19
CA THR A 284 7.29 -7.43 -36.21
C THR A 284 7.06 -6.87 -34.80
N LEU A 285 6.71 -7.72 -33.83
CA LEU A 285 6.53 -7.29 -32.43
C LEU A 285 7.87 -7.01 -31.76
N VAL A 286 8.91 -7.80 -32.04
CA VAL A 286 10.27 -7.55 -31.54
C VAL A 286 10.76 -6.18 -31.96
N GLU A 287 10.67 -5.86 -33.26
CA GLU A 287 11.08 -4.56 -33.81
C GLU A 287 10.26 -3.41 -33.23
N ARG A 288 8.95 -3.62 -33.04
CA ARG A 288 8.07 -2.62 -32.44
C ARG A 288 8.42 -2.34 -30.98
N MET A 289 8.77 -3.37 -30.21
CA MET A 289 9.04 -3.27 -28.78
C MET A 289 10.50 -2.90 -28.45
N ALA A 290 11.41 -2.99 -29.41
CA ALA A 290 12.84 -2.70 -29.22
C ALA A 290 13.13 -1.26 -28.77
N ASP A 291 12.37 -0.29 -29.28
CA ASP A 291 12.49 1.15 -28.93
C ASP A 291 11.19 1.68 -28.31
N PHE A 292 10.37 0.81 -27.70
CA PHE A 292 9.08 1.22 -27.14
C PHE A 292 9.24 2.19 -25.96
N ASP A 293 8.50 3.29 -26.02
CA ASP A 293 8.35 4.28 -24.96
C ASP A 293 6.87 4.33 -24.55
N GLY A 294 6.54 3.97 -23.31
CA GLY A 294 5.16 3.97 -22.84
C GLY A 294 4.89 3.07 -21.65
N GLU A 295 3.62 2.95 -21.30
CA GLU A 295 3.13 2.08 -20.23
C GLU A 295 2.44 0.85 -20.82
N LEU A 296 2.72 -0.33 -20.25
CA LEU A 296 1.93 -1.54 -20.42
C LEU A 296 1.21 -1.86 -19.11
N ILE A 297 -0.04 -2.30 -19.21
CA ILE A 297 -0.83 -2.71 -18.05
C ILE A 297 -1.03 -4.23 -18.01
N VAL A 298 -1.26 -4.75 -16.81
CA VAL A 298 -1.74 -6.12 -16.57
C VAL A 298 -3.11 -5.99 -15.91
N ASP A 299 -4.14 -6.51 -16.57
CA ASP A 299 -5.53 -6.63 -16.08
C ASP A 299 -5.99 -8.07 -16.35
N ARG A 300 -5.61 -8.98 -15.44
CA ARG A 300 -5.77 -10.43 -15.64
C ARG A 300 -7.21 -10.87 -15.51
N ASP A 301 -7.95 -10.27 -14.58
CA ASP A 301 -9.35 -10.59 -14.36
C ASP A 301 -10.29 -9.81 -15.30
N ARG A 302 -9.72 -8.90 -16.11
CA ARG A 302 -10.39 -8.08 -17.12
C ARG A 302 -11.48 -7.21 -16.50
N ASN A 303 -11.24 -6.71 -15.29
CA ASN A 303 -12.19 -5.89 -14.56
C ASN A 303 -12.05 -4.38 -14.87
N ALA A 304 -11.13 -4.02 -15.78
CA ALA A 304 -10.72 -2.69 -16.21
C ALA A 304 -9.83 -1.91 -15.22
N VAL A 305 -9.51 -2.48 -14.06
CA VAL A 305 -8.55 -1.96 -13.09
C VAL A 305 -7.27 -2.79 -13.22
N ALA A 306 -6.17 -2.16 -13.62
CA ALA A 306 -4.92 -2.90 -13.79
C ALA A 306 -4.37 -3.32 -12.42
N GLU A 307 -3.98 -4.59 -12.25
CA GLU A 307 -3.21 -5.04 -11.08
C GLU A 307 -1.74 -4.63 -11.18
N GLN A 308 -1.23 -4.40 -12.40
CA GLN A 308 0.16 -4.02 -12.60
C GLN A 308 0.33 -2.99 -13.71
N ARG A 309 1.35 -2.14 -13.56
CA ARG A 309 1.76 -1.15 -14.57
C ARG A 309 3.26 -1.25 -14.77
N LEU A 310 3.68 -1.30 -16.03
CA LEU A 310 5.06 -1.45 -16.46
C LEU A 310 5.43 -0.27 -17.33
N GLU A 311 6.37 0.54 -16.90
CA GLU A 311 6.86 1.70 -17.64
C GLU A 311 8.13 1.34 -18.42
N PHE A 312 8.13 1.64 -19.71
CA PHE A 312 9.24 1.38 -20.61
C PHE A 312 9.81 2.68 -21.19
N GLN A 313 11.14 2.72 -21.33
CA GLN A 313 11.86 3.77 -22.04
C GLN A 313 12.88 3.13 -22.98
N ARG A 314 12.79 3.43 -24.27
CA ARG A 314 13.63 2.87 -25.35
C ARG A 314 13.75 1.35 -25.25
N GLY A 315 12.61 0.68 -25.04
CA GLY A 315 12.48 -0.77 -24.91
C GLY A 315 12.94 -1.38 -23.59
N ALA A 316 13.57 -0.61 -22.70
CA ALA A 316 13.96 -1.07 -21.36
C ALA A 316 12.85 -0.82 -20.35
N LEU A 317 12.56 -1.81 -19.50
CA LEU A 317 11.68 -1.63 -18.35
C LEU A 317 12.40 -0.72 -17.35
N VAL A 318 11.77 0.38 -16.94
CA VAL A 318 12.35 1.32 -15.98
C VAL A 318 11.62 1.31 -14.64
N ARG A 319 10.33 0.94 -14.65
CA ARG A 319 9.50 0.88 -13.45
C ARG A 319 8.42 -0.20 -13.56
N TRP A 320 8.14 -0.90 -12.48
CA TRP A 320 7.05 -1.86 -12.36
C TRP A 320 6.30 -1.63 -11.05
N GLN A 321 5.03 -1.28 -11.17
CA GLN A 321 4.12 -1.08 -10.04
C GLN A 321 3.11 -2.22 -9.98
N ILE A 322 2.86 -2.73 -8.77
CA ILE A 322 1.90 -3.80 -8.50
C ILE A 322 0.94 -3.31 -7.41
N ASP A 323 -0.34 -3.24 -7.75
CA ASP A 323 -1.50 -2.98 -6.89
C ASP A 323 -2.42 -4.21 -6.97
N ALA A 324 -2.01 -5.29 -6.30
CA ALA A 324 -2.68 -6.59 -6.37
C ALA A 324 -4.07 -6.56 -5.73
N ALA A 325 -4.29 -5.70 -4.73
CA ALA A 325 -5.60 -5.49 -4.11
C ALA A 325 -6.51 -4.54 -4.91
N GLN A 326 -5.96 -3.84 -5.92
CA GLN A 326 -6.65 -2.83 -6.73
C GLN A 326 -7.30 -1.73 -5.88
N ASP A 327 -6.67 -1.39 -4.76
CA ASP A 327 -7.18 -0.44 -3.77
C ASP A 327 -6.53 0.95 -3.90
N GLY A 328 -5.65 1.14 -4.89
CA GLY A 328 -4.93 2.37 -5.14
C GLY A 328 -3.64 2.51 -4.32
N VAL A 329 -3.35 1.57 -3.42
CA VAL A 329 -2.10 1.50 -2.65
C VAL A 329 -1.19 0.45 -3.28
N VAL A 330 -0.22 0.90 -4.06
CA VAL A 330 0.80 0.04 -4.67
C VAL A 330 1.58 -0.72 -3.60
N GLU A 331 1.49 -2.06 -3.60
CA GLU A 331 2.24 -2.91 -2.67
C GLU A 331 3.70 -3.09 -3.08
N TYR A 332 4.01 -3.00 -4.38
CA TYR A 332 5.39 -3.03 -4.88
C TYR A 332 5.60 -1.95 -5.93
N ASP A 333 6.60 -1.10 -5.70
CA ASP A 333 7.10 -0.14 -6.69
C ASP A 333 8.58 -0.43 -6.93
N ILE A 334 8.89 -0.94 -8.13
CA ILE A 334 10.20 -1.49 -8.47
C ILE A 334 10.82 -0.62 -9.56
N GLU A 335 11.97 -0.04 -9.27
CA GLU A 335 12.78 0.67 -10.26
C GLU A 335 13.86 -0.24 -10.83
N PHE A 336 14.11 -0.12 -12.12
CA PHE A 336 15.06 -0.95 -12.87
C PHE A 336 16.24 -0.14 -13.39
N ASP A 337 17.39 -0.79 -13.49
CA ASP A 337 18.55 -0.32 -14.24
C ASP A 337 18.94 -1.37 -15.28
N GLY A 338 18.69 -1.07 -16.55
CA GLY A 338 18.77 -2.05 -17.62
C GLY A 338 17.70 -3.15 -17.46
N ALA A 339 18.13 -4.37 -17.16
CA ALA A 339 17.23 -5.51 -17.00
C ALA A 339 17.06 -5.93 -15.53
N VAL A 340 17.86 -5.39 -14.60
CA VAL A 340 17.82 -5.77 -13.18
C VAL A 340 17.05 -4.77 -12.32
N PRO A 341 16.39 -5.24 -11.24
CA PRO A 341 15.89 -4.35 -10.19
C PRO A 341 17.04 -3.60 -9.52
N ARG A 342 16.82 -2.33 -9.23
CA ARG A 342 17.75 -1.46 -8.52
C ARG A 342 17.19 -1.02 -7.17
N ARG A 343 15.91 -0.65 -7.14
CA ARG A 343 15.21 -0.21 -5.93
C ARG A 343 13.83 -0.86 -5.87
N VAL A 344 13.39 -1.23 -4.67
CA VAL A 344 12.05 -1.73 -4.42
C VAL A 344 11.48 -0.99 -3.23
N GLU A 345 10.31 -0.39 -3.38
CA GLU A 345 9.47 0.01 -2.26
C GLU A 345 8.38 -1.02 -2.09
N HIS A 346 8.22 -1.52 -0.86
CA HIS A 346 7.20 -2.51 -0.53
C HIS A 346 6.32 -1.99 0.61
N ARG A 347 5.00 -2.07 0.40
CA ARG A 347 3.96 -1.78 1.40
C ARG A 347 3.19 -3.06 1.65
N GLY A 348 3.43 -3.68 2.79
CA GLY A 348 2.78 -4.94 3.19
C GLY A 348 2.16 -4.89 4.57
N ALA A 349 1.69 -6.05 5.05
CA ALA A 349 1.12 -6.18 6.40
C ALA A 349 2.13 -5.82 7.51
N ASP A 350 3.42 -6.02 7.25
CA ASP A 350 4.52 -5.70 8.18
C ASP A 350 4.99 -4.24 8.11
N GLY A 351 4.29 -3.41 7.31
CA GLY A 351 4.56 -1.98 7.14
C GLY A 351 5.30 -1.66 5.84
N PHE A 352 5.88 -0.46 5.80
CA PHE A 352 6.67 0.01 4.67
C PHE A 352 8.14 -0.39 4.82
N CYS A 353 8.73 -0.88 3.74
CA CYS A 353 10.17 -1.02 3.61
C CYS A 353 10.66 -0.60 2.22
N SER A 354 11.92 -0.20 2.15
CA SER A 354 12.59 0.19 0.90
C SER A 354 13.93 -0.52 0.81
N LEU A 355 14.19 -1.14 -0.34
CA LEU A 355 15.34 -1.99 -0.62
C LEU A 355 16.16 -1.34 -1.74
N GLU A 356 17.47 -1.26 -1.55
CA GLU A 356 18.40 -0.89 -2.62
C GLU A 356 19.36 -2.05 -2.90
N TYR A 357 19.44 -2.44 -4.17
CA TYR A 357 20.42 -3.42 -4.64
C TYR A 357 21.76 -2.75 -4.93
N GLY A 358 22.85 -3.40 -4.52
CA GLY A 358 24.20 -3.01 -4.93
C GLY A 358 24.55 -3.62 -6.28
N TYR A 359 24.43 -4.95 -6.33
CA TYR A 359 24.51 -5.76 -7.54
C TYR A 359 23.43 -6.83 -7.42
N TYR A 360 22.41 -6.85 -8.28
CA TYR A 360 21.33 -7.81 -8.16
C TYR A 360 21.84 -9.27 -8.26
N PRO A 361 21.50 -10.18 -7.33
CA PRO A 361 20.48 -10.06 -6.27
C PRO A 361 21.01 -9.62 -4.87
N GLU A 362 22.26 -9.21 -4.75
CA GLU A 362 22.87 -8.72 -3.50
C GLU A 362 22.30 -7.37 -3.07
N VAL A 363 21.83 -7.34 -1.82
CA VAL A 363 21.22 -6.17 -1.21
C VAL A 363 22.28 -5.26 -0.59
N ARG A 364 22.24 -3.97 -0.95
CA ARG A 364 23.12 -2.95 -0.37
C ARG A 364 22.57 -2.40 0.94
N SER A 365 21.27 -2.10 0.97
CA SER A 365 20.62 -1.53 2.15
C SER A 365 19.13 -1.77 2.17
N ILE A 366 18.57 -1.87 3.37
CA ILE A 366 17.13 -2.01 3.62
C ILE A 366 16.70 -0.99 4.66
N ARG A 367 15.74 -0.16 4.30
CA ARG A 367 15.07 0.77 5.19
C ARG A 367 13.75 0.18 5.67
N PHE A 368 13.48 0.31 6.96
CA PHE A 368 12.16 0.07 7.54
C PHE A 368 11.66 1.30 8.29
N GLU A 369 10.36 1.56 8.24
CA GLU A 369 9.72 2.53 9.14
C GLU A 369 9.58 1.95 10.56
N ASP A 370 9.85 2.79 11.55
CA ASP A 370 9.73 2.50 12.98
C ASP A 370 8.63 3.37 13.61
N GLN A 371 8.29 3.11 14.88
CA GLN A 371 7.30 3.93 15.59
C GLN A 371 7.78 5.37 15.80
N GLY A 372 6.88 6.33 15.65
CA GLY A 372 7.10 7.73 16.01
C GLY A 372 8.00 8.51 15.03
N ASN A 373 7.71 8.44 13.73
CA ASN A 373 8.46 9.12 12.65
C ASN A 373 9.97 8.79 12.66
N ARG A 374 10.30 7.55 13.03
CA ARG A 374 11.67 7.02 12.99
C ARG A 374 11.80 6.01 11.87
N TRP A 375 13.02 5.80 11.41
CA TRP A 375 13.32 4.71 10.50
C TRP A 375 14.72 4.18 10.74
N SER A 376 14.91 2.91 10.40
CA SER A 376 16.19 2.23 10.49
C SER A 376 16.64 1.79 9.11
N VAL A 377 17.92 1.99 8.79
CA VAL A 377 18.56 1.53 7.56
C VAL A 377 19.60 0.47 7.92
N TYR A 378 19.36 -0.76 7.50
CA TYR A 378 20.25 -1.89 7.70
C TYR A 378 21.18 -2.01 6.50
N TYR A 379 22.45 -2.28 6.77
CA TYR A 379 23.47 -2.51 5.76
C TYR A 379 23.96 -3.95 5.88
N PRO A 380 23.48 -4.87 5.02
CA PRO A 380 23.95 -6.24 4.95
C PRO A 380 25.46 -6.33 4.79
N ILE A 381 26.05 -7.37 5.36
CA ILE A 381 27.38 -7.81 4.94
C ILE A 381 27.24 -8.25 3.48
N GLY A 382 28.17 -7.86 2.60
CA GLY A 382 28.22 -8.34 1.21
C GLY A 382 28.05 -9.86 1.17
N ASP A 383 27.49 -10.42 0.10
CA ASP A 383 27.23 -11.86 -0.06
C ASP A 383 26.32 -12.57 0.99
N ARG A 384 25.93 -11.92 2.10
CA ARG A 384 25.08 -12.55 3.13
C ARG A 384 23.58 -12.35 2.95
N LEU A 385 23.16 -11.35 2.18
CA LEU A 385 21.74 -11.13 1.92
C LEU A 385 21.49 -10.97 0.41
N GLU A 386 21.00 -12.04 -0.18
CA GLU A 386 20.52 -12.06 -1.56
C GLU A 386 18.98 -12.12 -1.54
N ILE A 387 18.35 -11.17 -2.23
CA ILE A 387 16.90 -11.16 -2.44
C ILE A 387 16.66 -11.28 -3.94
N LEU A 388 16.32 -12.48 -4.37
CA LEU A 388 15.97 -12.76 -5.75
C LEU A 388 14.50 -12.38 -5.98
N LEU A 389 14.25 -11.17 -6.47
CA LEU A 389 12.89 -10.64 -6.70
C LEU A 389 12.21 -11.15 -7.98
N LEU A 390 12.97 -11.48 -9.02
CA LEU A 390 12.46 -11.87 -10.33
C LEU A 390 12.61 -13.37 -10.49
N ASP A 391 11.63 -14.01 -11.11
CA ASP A 391 11.72 -15.42 -11.48
C ASP A 391 12.95 -15.66 -12.38
N PRO A 392 13.89 -16.54 -11.97
CA PRO A 392 15.08 -16.86 -12.76
C PRO A 392 14.75 -17.37 -14.16
N ASP A 393 13.64 -18.09 -14.35
CA ASP A 393 13.25 -18.59 -15.68
C ASP A 393 12.75 -17.45 -16.58
N SER A 394 12.25 -16.38 -15.98
CA SER A 394 11.83 -15.15 -16.68
C SER A 394 13.00 -14.20 -16.96
N TYR A 395 14.05 -14.25 -16.12
CA TYR A 395 15.16 -13.28 -16.11
C TYR A 395 16.51 -13.83 -16.60
N ALA A 396 16.74 -15.14 -16.65
CA ALA A 396 18.06 -15.73 -16.88
C ALA A 396 18.77 -15.10 -18.11
N PRO A 397 19.94 -14.47 -17.93
CA PRO A 397 20.78 -14.08 -19.05
C PRO A 397 21.22 -15.37 -19.73
N THR A 398 20.63 -15.67 -20.90
CA THR A 398 21.03 -16.79 -21.73
C THR A 398 22.51 -16.61 -22.09
N ASP A 399 23.32 -17.60 -21.71
CA ASP A 399 24.75 -17.67 -22.01
C ASP A 399 25.04 -17.26 -23.47
N GLY A 400 25.65 -16.09 -23.63
CA GLY A 400 26.66 -15.75 -24.65
C GLY A 400 26.45 -16.17 -26.11
N SER A 401 25.21 -16.41 -26.55
CA SER A 401 24.85 -16.68 -27.93
C SER A 401 23.81 -15.66 -28.37
N GLU A 402 23.66 -15.47 -29.69
CA GLU A 402 22.89 -14.42 -30.39
C GLU A 402 21.36 -14.42 -30.09
N GLN A 403 20.94 -14.82 -28.90
CA GLN A 403 19.61 -14.65 -28.29
C GLN A 403 19.57 -13.45 -27.32
N GLU A 404 20.35 -12.42 -27.60
CA GLU A 404 19.84 -11.05 -27.44
C GLU A 404 18.58 -10.89 -28.34
N GLN A 405 17.67 -9.98 -28.00
CA GLN A 405 16.58 -9.46 -28.88
C GLN A 405 15.14 -9.93 -28.65
N ILE A 406 14.75 -10.54 -27.53
CA ILE A 406 13.33 -10.47 -27.10
C ILE A 406 13.20 -9.37 -26.05
N PRO A 407 12.61 -8.20 -26.39
CA PRO A 407 12.37 -7.12 -25.44
C PRO A 407 11.62 -7.60 -24.19
N MET A 408 11.90 -7.01 -23.03
CA MET A 408 11.25 -7.39 -21.77
C MET A 408 9.72 -7.29 -21.84
N ALA A 409 9.19 -6.36 -22.64
CA ALA A 409 7.76 -6.22 -22.92
C ALA A 409 7.08 -7.48 -23.51
N LEU A 410 7.86 -8.41 -24.08
CA LEU A 410 7.37 -9.66 -24.69
C LEU A 410 7.67 -10.89 -23.81
N ARG A 411 8.30 -10.71 -22.64
CA ARG A 411 8.70 -11.81 -21.75
C ARG A 411 7.75 -11.92 -20.57
N PRO A 412 7.46 -13.13 -20.05
CA PRO A 412 6.76 -13.29 -18.78
C PRO A 412 7.51 -12.53 -17.69
N LEU A 413 6.76 -11.83 -16.83
CA LEU A 413 7.29 -11.12 -15.66
C LEU A 413 6.47 -11.52 -14.44
N SER A 414 7.15 -11.99 -13.41
CA SER A 414 6.58 -12.47 -12.16
C SER A 414 7.53 -12.18 -11.00
N LEU A 415 6.94 -11.87 -9.85
CA LEU A 415 7.69 -11.81 -8.60
C LEU A 415 8.06 -13.22 -8.15
N TYR A 416 9.25 -13.35 -7.58
CA TYR A 416 9.72 -14.56 -6.95
C TYR A 416 10.26 -14.25 -5.54
N PRO A 417 9.94 -15.07 -4.53
CA PRO A 417 8.70 -15.83 -4.47
C PRO A 417 7.48 -14.89 -4.57
N GLU A 418 6.33 -15.40 -5.01
CA GLU A 418 5.07 -14.67 -4.90
C GLU A 418 4.80 -14.33 -3.43
N GLY A 419 4.47 -13.07 -3.15
CA GLY A 419 4.25 -12.59 -1.78
C GLY A 419 5.52 -12.55 -0.93
N LEU A 420 6.67 -12.19 -1.53
CA LEU A 420 7.94 -11.99 -0.83
C LEU A 420 7.76 -11.14 0.45
N ILE A 421 8.10 -11.72 1.60
CA ILE A 421 8.13 -11.02 2.88
C ILE A 421 9.58 -10.65 3.18
N ILE A 422 9.85 -9.35 3.35
CA ILE A 422 11.15 -8.85 3.80
C ILE A 422 11.18 -8.88 5.33
N ASP A 423 11.56 -10.02 5.90
CA ASP A 423 11.64 -10.23 7.35
C ASP A 423 12.76 -9.40 7.98
N ARG A 424 12.38 -8.44 8.83
CA ARG A 424 13.32 -7.57 9.56
C ARG A 424 14.32 -8.37 10.40
N ASP A 425 13.91 -9.48 11.01
CA ASP A 425 14.82 -10.29 11.84
C ASP A 425 15.88 -10.98 10.97
N ALA A 426 15.50 -11.46 9.79
CA ALA A 426 16.43 -12.01 8.80
C ALA A 426 17.41 -10.94 8.29
N VAL A 427 16.92 -9.72 8.03
CA VAL A 427 17.77 -8.59 7.63
C VAL A 427 18.77 -8.26 8.74
N GLN A 428 18.31 -8.14 9.99
CA GLN A 428 19.17 -7.82 11.12
C GLN A 428 20.26 -8.88 11.32
N ARG A 429 19.93 -10.18 11.21
CA ARG A 429 20.93 -11.27 11.31
C ARG A 429 22.03 -11.20 10.25
N ASN A 430 21.76 -10.60 9.09
CA ASN A 430 22.73 -10.50 8.00
C ASN A 430 23.36 -9.10 7.88
N ALA A 431 22.97 -8.15 8.73
CA ALA A 431 23.48 -6.78 8.75
C ALA A 431 24.85 -6.67 9.45
N ALA A 432 25.74 -5.86 8.87
CA ALA A 432 26.99 -5.42 9.48
C ALA A 432 26.74 -4.29 10.48
N TYR A 433 25.82 -3.39 10.14
CA TYR A 433 25.38 -2.31 11.00
C TYR A 433 23.98 -1.84 10.63
N VAL A 434 23.35 -1.12 11.56
CA VAL A 434 22.08 -0.42 11.37
C VAL A 434 22.24 1.05 11.77
N GLU A 435 21.74 1.92 10.93
CA GLU A 435 21.63 3.36 11.16
C GLU A 435 20.20 3.69 11.56
N VAL A 436 20.02 4.49 12.61
CA VAL A 436 18.71 4.91 13.12
C VAL A 436 18.55 6.41 12.95
N TYR A 437 17.41 6.79 12.41
CA TYR A 437 17.04 8.15 12.08
C TYR A 437 15.72 8.52 12.77
N ASP A 438 15.49 9.82 12.90
CA ASP A 438 14.26 10.43 13.41
C ASP A 438 13.88 11.65 12.54
N GLU A 439 12.75 12.29 12.87
CA GLU A 439 12.10 13.29 12.02
C GLU A 439 13.08 14.39 11.53
N ASP A 440 13.07 14.58 10.21
CA ASP A 440 13.83 15.57 9.42
C ASP A 440 15.37 15.48 9.52
N ALA A 441 15.93 14.32 9.87
CA ALA A 441 17.38 14.15 9.93
C ALA A 441 17.99 13.63 8.61
N ASP A 442 18.91 14.42 8.02
CA ASP A 442 19.75 14.02 6.88
C ASP A 442 20.87 13.03 7.29
N GLN A 443 21.11 12.85 8.59
CA GLN A 443 22.16 11.99 9.15
C GLN A 443 21.59 11.13 10.29
N PRO A 444 22.12 9.91 10.49
CA PRO A 444 21.65 9.05 11.57
C PRO A 444 22.12 9.59 12.93
N TYR A 445 21.21 9.69 13.89
CA TYR A 445 21.57 10.06 15.27
C TYR A 445 22.17 8.88 16.04
N ARG A 446 22.00 7.64 15.54
CA ARG A 446 22.55 6.44 16.16
C ARG A 446 22.98 5.42 15.10
N VAL A 447 24.14 4.80 15.31
CA VAL A 447 24.64 3.69 14.51
C VAL A 447 24.98 2.51 15.44
N VAL A 448 24.53 1.32 15.07
CA VAL A 448 24.78 0.08 15.84
C VAL A 448 25.50 -0.92 14.95
N GLU A 449 26.72 -1.29 15.32
CA GLU A 449 27.48 -2.39 14.73
C GLU A 449 26.91 -3.74 15.20
N LEU A 450 26.69 -4.64 14.26
CA LEU A 450 26.04 -5.93 14.47
C LEU A 450 26.97 -7.08 14.07
N LEU A 451 26.82 -8.21 14.78
CA LEU A 451 27.39 -9.50 14.39
C LEU A 451 26.32 -10.57 14.55
N ASP A 452 25.93 -11.19 13.43
CA ASP A 452 24.87 -12.20 13.36
C ASP A 452 23.56 -11.73 14.05
N GLY A 453 23.25 -10.45 13.90
CA GLY A 453 22.07 -9.78 14.46
C GLY A 453 22.20 -9.32 15.92
N VAL A 454 23.34 -9.58 16.56
CA VAL A 454 23.63 -9.18 17.94
C VAL A 454 24.42 -7.88 17.95
N ALA A 455 23.99 -6.91 18.76
CA ALA A 455 24.73 -5.66 18.94
C ALA A 455 26.12 -5.92 19.53
N LEU A 456 27.15 -5.31 18.93
CA LEU A 456 28.53 -5.29 19.43
C LEU A 456 28.91 -3.92 20.01
N ARG A 457 28.53 -2.86 19.29
CA ARG A 457 28.85 -1.49 19.63
C ARG A 457 27.78 -0.55 19.09
N SER A 458 27.44 0.49 19.83
CA SER A 458 26.64 1.58 19.28
C SER A 458 27.28 2.93 19.56
N VAL A 459 27.12 3.85 18.62
CA VAL A 459 27.48 5.27 18.75
C VAL A 459 26.21 6.11 18.57
N THR A 460 26.07 7.16 19.37
CA THR A 460 24.94 8.08 19.33
C THR A 460 25.46 9.52 19.32
N ASP A 461 24.77 10.38 18.57
CA ASP A 461 24.90 11.84 18.56
C ASP A 461 23.52 12.40 18.95
N HIS A 462 23.30 12.65 20.25
CA HIS A 462 22.05 13.21 20.73
C HIS A 462 21.91 14.70 20.37
N SER A 463 23.02 15.41 20.16
CA SER A 463 23.07 16.83 19.80
C SER A 463 22.80 17.13 18.32
N ARG A 464 22.97 16.15 17.44
CA ARG A 464 22.93 16.27 15.97
C ARG A 464 23.92 17.28 15.40
N ASP A 465 25.10 17.39 16.01
CA ASP A 465 26.18 18.28 15.55
C ASP A 465 27.25 17.54 14.72
N GLY A 466 27.07 16.23 14.52
CA GLY A 466 27.99 15.35 13.81
C GLY A 466 29.09 14.77 14.69
N ALA A 467 29.13 15.09 15.99
CA ALA A 467 30.06 14.52 16.96
C ALA A 467 29.37 13.42 17.78
N VAL A 468 30.09 12.33 18.03
CA VAL A 468 29.58 11.25 18.88
C VAL A 468 29.67 11.66 20.35
N ASP A 469 28.53 11.69 21.03
CA ASP A 469 28.44 12.02 22.46
C ASP A 469 28.24 10.78 23.34
N HIS A 470 27.87 9.63 22.78
CA HIS A 470 27.64 8.40 23.55
C HIS A 470 28.08 7.15 22.79
N VAL A 471 28.92 6.33 23.43
CA VAL A 471 29.36 5.03 22.90
C VAL A 471 28.96 3.94 23.90
N VAL A 472 28.44 2.82 23.42
CA VAL A 472 28.11 1.65 24.24
C VAL A 472 28.71 0.40 23.60
N VAL A 473 29.32 -0.45 24.42
CA VAL A 473 29.86 -1.76 24.03
C VAL A 473 28.99 -2.86 24.63
N TYR A 474 28.77 -3.90 23.84
CA TYR A 474 27.87 -5.00 24.16
C TYR A 474 28.61 -6.35 24.18
N SER A 475 28.12 -7.27 25.01
CA SER A 475 28.46 -8.70 24.99
C SER A 475 27.16 -9.49 24.98
N ASP A 476 27.02 -10.43 24.05
CA ASP A 476 25.79 -11.23 23.87
C ASP A 476 24.52 -10.36 23.80
N GLY A 477 24.62 -9.19 23.14
CA GLY A 477 23.52 -8.25 22.95
C GLY A 477 23.17 -7.41 24.18
N LYS A 478 23.86 -7.60 25.30
CA LYS A 478 23.67 -6.82 26.53
C LYS A 478 24.78 -5.78 26.68
N PRO A 479 24.47 -4.53 27.06
CA PRO A 479 25.51 -3.54 27.33
C PRO A 479 26.39 -4.00 28.49
N ILE A 480 27.70 -3.75 28.37
CA ILE A 480 28.70 -4.04 29.41
C ILE A 480 29.47 -2.78 29.82
N GLU A 481 29.65 -1.83 28.91
CA GLU A 481 30.37 -0.58 29.13
C GLU A 481 29.79 0.53 28.25
N GLY A 482 29.79 1.78 28.74
CA GLY A 482 29.40 2.95 27.97
C GLY A 482 30.24 4.18 28.29
N MET A 483 30.25 5.16 27.41
CA MET A 483 31.05 6.40 27.54
C MET A 483 30.25 7.59 27.06
N ARG A 484 30.12 8.67 27.85
CA ARG A 484 29.40 9.90 27.47
C ARG A 484 30.27 11.15 27.52
N ASP A 485 30.14 12.01 26.52
CA ASP A 485 30.65 13.38 26.47
C ASP A 485 29.49 14.32 26.81
N LEU A 486 29.41 14.73 28.07
CA LEU A 486 28.31 15.60 28.52
C LEU A 486 28.59 17.07 28.24
N LEU A 487 29.84 17.41 27.95
CA LEU A 487 30.30 18.78 27.79
C LEU A 487 30.49 19.19 26.33
N GLY A 488 30.28 18.27 25.37
CA GLY A 488 30.48 18.50 23.94
C GLY A 488 31.95 18.83 23.60
N SER A 489 32.88 18.26 24.38
CA SER A 489 34.30 18.61 24.31
C SER A 489 35.09 17.75 23.31
N GLY A 490 34.47 16.72 22.75
CA GLY A 490 35.09 15.64 21.98
C GLY A 490 35.81 14.60 22.85
N ARG A 491 35.61 14.63 24.18
CA ARG A 491 36.18 13.68 25.15
C ARG A 491 35.08 13.14 26.04
N PHE A 492 35.10 11.84 26.32
CA PHE A 492 34.12 11.23 27.21
C PHE A 492 34.44 11.55 28.68
N ASP A 493 33.52 12.25 29.34
CA ASP A 493 33.58 12.64 30.76
C ASP A 493 33.09 11.52 31.69
N VAL A 494 32.23 10.63 31.18
CA VAL A 494 31.50 9.63 31.97
C VAL A 494 31.78 8.23 31.44
N LEU A 495 32.05 7.29 32.34
CA LEU A 495 32.09 5.86 32.08
C LEU A 495 30.91 5.17 32.76
N GLU A 496 30.19 4.35 32.00
CA GLU A 496 29.08 3.51 32.44
C GLU A 496 29.54 2.04 32.51
N TYR A 497 29.20 1.35 33.58
CA TYR A 497 29.43 -0.09 33.72
C TYR A 497 28.10 -0.80 33.91
N TYR A 498 27.90 -1.86 33.14
CA TYR A 498 26.66 -2.62 33.15
C TYR A 498 26.90 -4.06 33.58
N ARG A 499 25.90 -4.66 34.24
CA ARG A 499 25.84 -6.10 34.53
C ARG A 499 24.48 -6.62 34.12
N ASP A 500 24.46 -7.69 33.34
CA ASP A 500 23.23 -8.29 32.80
C ASP A 500 22.31 -7.27 32.09
N GLY A 501 22.92 -6.28 31.42
CA GLY A 501 22.23 -5.22 30.69
C GLY A 501 21.66 -4.10 31.54
N ARG A 502 21.90 -4.10 32.86
CA ARG A 502 21.50 -3.04 33.79
C ARG A 502 22.68 -2.18 34.18
N LEU A 503 22.49 -0.86 34.22
CA LEU A 503 23.50 0.06 34.72
C LEU A 503 23.79 -0.27 36.19
N GLN A 504 25.07 -0.44 36.51
CA GLN A 504 25.52 -0.77 37.86
C GLN A 504 26.39 0.32 38.44
N ARG A 505 27.16 1.01 37.61
CA ARG A 505 28.03 2.08 38.07
C ARG A 505 28.25 3.15 37.01
N LEU A 506 28.24 4.40 37.42
CA LEU A 506 28.77 5.54 36.68
C LEU A 506 30.07 6.00 37.33
N ALA A 507 31.01 6.48 36.52
CA ALA A 507 32.24 7.12 36.98
C ALA A 507 32.53 8.37 36.15
N VAL A 508 32.71 9.52 36.78
CA VAL A 508 33.06 10.78 36.09
C VAL A 508 34.56 11.03 36.20
N LYS A 509 35.22 11.14 35.05
CA LYS A 509 36.68 11.31 34.92
C LYS A 509 36.98 12.53 34.08
N SER A 510 38.08 13.23 34.40
CA SER A 510 38.51 14.37 33.58
C SER A 510 39.25 13.95 32.31
N GLU A 511 39.97 12.82 32.34
CA GLU A 511 40.74 12.29 31.21
C GLU A 511 40.90 10.75 31.29
N PRO A 512 41.18 10.05 30.17
CA PRO A 512 41.45 8.61 30.19
C PRO A 512 42.60 8.24 31.14
N GLY A 513 42.34 7.27 32.04
CA GLY A 513 43.33 6.80 33.02
C GLY A 513 43.40 7.61 34.33
N ALA A 514 42.67 8.73 34.44
CA ALA A 514 42.56 9.48 35.70
C ALA A 514 41.69 8.73 36.74
N VAL A 515 41.96 9.00 38.02
CA VAL A 515 41.07 8.65 39.13
C VAL A 515 39.74 9.40 38.94
N ALA A 516 38.62 8.69 39.11
CA ALA A 516 37.31 9.33 38.95
C ALA A 516 37.01 10.23 40.14
N GLN A 517 36.49 11.42 39.85
CA GLN A 517 36.08 12.40 40.86
C GLN A 517 34.75 12.05 41.51
N PHE A 518 33.97 11.22 40.82
CA PHE A 518 32.64 10.82 41.26
C PHE A 518 32.35 9.40 40.79
N TYR A 519 31.77 8.60 41.69
CA TYR A 519 31.14 7.34 41.35
C TYR A 519 29.69 7.32 41.84
N GLN A 520 28.83 6.65 41.09
CA GLN A 520 27.46 6.36 41.49
C GLN A 520 27.19 4.88 41.21
N GLU A 521 26.87 4.13 42.24
CA GLU A 521 26.58 2.70 42.16
C GLU A 521 25.08 2.44 42.33
N PHE A 522 24.49 1.72 41.38
CA PHE A 522 23.06 1.44 41.32
C PHE A 522 22.78 0.02 41.81
N ASN A 523 22.62 -0.11 43.13
CA ASN A 523 22.20 -1.34 43.80
C ASN A 523 20.85 -1.13 44.51
N GLU A 524 20.43 -2.05 45.39
CA GLU A 524 19.25 -1.85 46.25
C GLU A 524 19.37 -0.56 47.09
N ILE A 525 20.59 -0.28 47.52
CA ILE A 525 20.99 1.02 48.06
C ILE A 525 21.89 1.66 47.03
N GLU A 526 21.47 2.81 46.51
CA GLU A 526 22.28 3.60 45.61
C GLU A 526 23.37 4.33 46.42
N VAL A 527 24.61 4.29 45.94
CA VAL A 527 25.76 4.86 46.65
C VAL A 527 26.45 5.88 45.74
N LEU A 528 26.52 7.13 46.17
CA LEU A 528 27.27 8.18 45.49
C LEU A 528 28.54 8.46 46.28
N THR A 529 29.68 8.58 45.60
CA THR A 529 30.95 8.95 46.23
C THR A 529 31.65 10.05 45.46
N TRP A 530 32.29 10.96 46.17
CA TRP A 530 33.10 12.04 45.60
C TRP A 530 34.52 11.97 46.15
N ASP A 531 35.49 12.09 45.26
CA ASP A 531 36.92 12.18 45.53
C ASP A 531 37.40 13.52 44.94
N PHE A 532 37.45 14.54 45.79
CA PHE A 532 37.73 15.91 45.40
C PHE A 532 39.22 16.15 45.18
N ASP A 533 40.08 15.48 45.96
CA ASP A 533 41.54 15.61 45.85
C ASP A 533 42.18 14.62 44.86
N ARG A 534 41.40 13.63 44.40
CA ARG A 534 41.71 12.63 43.37
C ARG A 534 42.82 11.67 43.78
N ASP A 535 42.90 11.36 45.08
CA ASP A 535 43.90 10.44 45.62
C ASP A 535 43.49 8.95 45.45
N GLY A 536 42.25 8.68 45.03
CA GLY A 536 41.68 7.34 44.87
C GLY A 536 40.77 6.91 46.03
N ASN A 537 40.69 7.71 47.09
CA ASN A 537 39.85 7.49 48.24
C ASN A 537 38.72 8.52 48.26
N PRO A 538 37.46 8.10 48.51
CA PRO A 538 36.35 9.03 48.54
C PRO A 538 36.38 9.93 49.79
N ASP A 539 36.25 11.24 49.58
CA ASP A 539 36.06 12.26 50.62
C ASP A 539 34.63 12.28 51.17
N VAL A 540 33.66 11.96 50.31
CA VAL A 540 32.23 11.99 50.63
C VAL A 540 31.56 10.73 50.11
N GLU A 541 30.67 10.15 50.91
CA GLU A 541 29.73 9.11 50.47
C GLU A 541 28.31 9.47 50.88
N GLU A 542 27.36 9.25 49.97
CA GLU A 542 25.93 9.33 50.21
C GLU A 542 25.27 8.01 49.85
N ARG A 543 24.25 7.61 50.61
CA ARG A 543 23.45 6.43 50.33
C ARG A 543 21.98 6.80 50.22
N TYR A 544 21.33 6.21 49.23
CA TYR A 544 19.93 6.43 48.91
C TYR A 544 19.16 5.11 48.88
N PHE A 545 17.96 5.11 49.44
CA PHE A 545 17.01 4.02 49.31
C PHE A 545 15.71 4.58 48.74
N GLN A 546 15.28 4.09 47.58
CA GLN A 546 14.08 4.59 46.88
C GLN A 546 14.08 6.13 46.71
N ASP A 547 15.20 6.67 46.23
CA ASP A 547 15.44 8.12 46.03
C ASP A 547 15.49 8.98 47.31
N GLU A 548 15.39 8.38 48.50
CA GLU A 548 15.55 9.07 49.79
C GLU A 548 16.98 8.94 50.33
N LEU A 549 17.62 10.07 50.65
CA LEU A 549 18.93 10.09 51.30
C LEU A 549 18.82 9.50 52.70
N ILE A 550 19.50 8.40 52.96
CA ILE A 550 19.47 7.71 54.26
C ILE A 550 20.75 7.94 55.09
N LEU A 551 21.89 8.12 54.42
CA LEU A 551 23.20 8.32 55.06
C LEU A 551 24.05 9.26 54.22
N ARG A 552 24.76 10.18 54.88
CA ARG A 552 25.88 10.93 54.31
C ARG A 552 27.08 10.87 55.24
N ARG A 553 28.28 10.61 54.72
CA ARG A 553 29.51 10.57 55.50
C ARG A 553 30.65 11.31 54.82
N TYR A 554 31.51 11.94 55.61
CA TYR A 554 32.69 12.68 55.17
C TYR A 554 33.96 12.07 55.77
N ALA A 555 35.06 12.07 55.01
CA ALA A 555 36.42 11.76 55.47
C ALA A 555 37.18 13.08 55.68
N SER A 556 37.13 13.63 56.89
CA SER A 556 37.62 14.99 57.15
C SER A 556 39.15 15.14 57.03
N GLY A 557 39.87 14.02 57.06
CA GLY A 557 41.34 13.96 56.98
C GLY A 557 41.93 13.75 55.58
N GLY A 558 41.11 13.49 54.55
CA GLY A 558 41.58 13.16 53.20
C GLY A 558 42.36 11.83 53.14
N ASP A 559 41.99 10.85 53.97
CA ASP A 559 42.63 9.53 54.06
C ASP A 559 41.68 8.38 53.68
N GLY A 560 40.49 8.70 53.18
CA GLY A 560 39.43 7.75 52.88
C GLY A 560 38.70 7.16 54.08
N VAL A 561 39.08 7.53 55.30
CA VAL A 561 38.44 7.03 56.52
C VAL A 561 37.31 7.98 56.91
N PHE A 562 36.08 7.53 56.69
CA PHE A 562 34.89 8.28 57.07
C PHE A 562 34.74 8.41 58.59
N ASP A 563 34.86 9.64 59.09
CA ASP A 563 34.85 9.98 60.52
C ASP A 563 33.65 10.86 60.93
N LEU A 564 32.87 11.35 59.95
CA LEU A 564 31.71 12.21 60.19
C LEU A 564 30.44 11.69 59.46
N PRO A 565 29.66 10.77 60.06
CA PRO A 565 28.38 10.32 59.51
C PRO A 565 27.20 11.21 59.93
N ILE A 566 26.22 11.33 59.05
CA ILE A 566 24.92 11.98 59.26
C ILE A 566 23.83 11.02 58.76
N ASP A 567 23.05 10.48 59.69
CA ASP A 567 21.91 9.62 59.39
C ASP A 567 20.64 10.48 59.26
N PHE A 568 19.88 10.25 58.18
CA PHE A 568 18.66 11.03 57.89
C PHE A 568 17.37 10.24 58.16
N LEU A 569 17.45 8.90 58.14
CA LEU A 569 16.35 7.97 58.43
C LEU A 569 16.91 6.78 59.24
N SER A 570 17.00 6.94 60.56
CA SER A 570 17.50 5.88 61.46
C SER A 570 16.64 4.61 61.45
N ASP A 571 15.34 4.75 61.19
CA ASP A 571 14.36 3.68 61.46
C ASP A 571 14.15 2.71 60.27
N ILE A 572 14.64 3.04 59.07
CA ILE A 572 14.50 2.19 57.86
C ILE A 572 15.60 1.10 57.81
N LEU A 573 16.80 1.41 58.31
CA LEU A 573 17.92 0.47 58.30
C LEU A 573 17.87 -0.56 59.46
N ASP A 574 17.10 -0.29 60.51
CA ASP A 574 17.04 -1.10 61.74
C ASP A 574 16.06 -2.29 61.67
N THR A 575 15.34 -2.48 60.55
CA THR A 575 14.29 -3.51 60.42
C THR A 575 14.66 -4.75 59.61
N ARG A 576 15.95 -4.97 59.30
CA ARG A 576 16.38 -6.07 58.42
C ARG A 576 17.49 -7.00 58.94
N ASP A 577 17.88 -6.89 60.20
CA ASP A 577 18.79 -7.85 60.86
C ASP A 577 18.05 -8.96 61.67
N ASP A 578 16.80 -9.29 61.30
CA ASP A 578 16.06 -10.47 61.80
C ASP A 578 15.68 -11.46 60.69
#